data_AF-A0A7V9BBB7-F1
#
_entry.id   AF-A0A7V9BBB7-F1
#
_cell.length_a   1.000
_cell.length_b   1.000
_cell.length_c   1.000
_cell.angle_alpha   90.00
_cell.angle_beta   90.00
_cell.angle_gamma   90.00
#
_symmetry.space_group_name_H-M   'P 1'
#
loop_
_entity.id
_entity.type
_entity.pdbx_description
1 polymer ?
#
loop_
_entity_poly.entity_id
_entity_poly.type
_entity_poly.pdbx_seq_one_letter_code
_entity_poly.pdbx_strand_id
1 'polypeptide(L)'
;MRKLVLVLVVLGALAPAAALAGGWATVKLSSTPAGTQAGAPWVVDLTVLQHGVTPLAGVEPRVRIAQGTIARSFLARPTKVEGVYRARVVFPRAGTWRWSIWDGFTRTHTYKAVRVTPNAA
;
A
#
# COMPACT_ATOMS: atom_id res chain seq x y z
N MET A 1 -65.92 -32.35 -3.01
CA MET A 1 -65.21 -33.29 -2.11
C MET A 1 -63.74 -33.32 -2.48
N ARG A 2 -62.86 -33.23 -1.46
CA ARG A 2 -61.41 -33.56 -1.47
C ARG A 2 -60.50 -32.51 -2.14
N LYS A 3 -59.77 -31.68 -1.36
CA LYS A 3 -58.47 -31.95 -0.70
C LYS A 3 -57.37 -32.07 -1.80
N LEU A 4 -56.31 -31.27 -1.91
CA LEU A 4 -55.23 -30.92 -0.97
C LEU A 4 -54.32 -29.87 -1.67
N VAL A 5 -53.90 -28.78 -1.01
CA VAL A 5 -52.56 -28.54 -0.41
C VAL A 5 -51.67 -27.60 -1.23
N LEU A 6 -51.27 -26.52 -0.56
CA LEU A 6 -50.20 -25.59 -0.89
C LEU A 6 -48.90 -26.30 -1.30
N VAL A 7 -48.19 -25.76 -2.29
CA VAL A 7 -46.73 -25.58 -2.17
C VAL A 7 -46.33 -24.23 -2.76
N LEU A 8 -45.82 -23.39 -1.88
CA LEU A 8 -45.18 -22.10 -2.10
C LEU A 8 -43.78 -22.34 -2.69
N VAL A 9 -43.45 -21.75 -3.84
CA VAL A 9 -42.04 -21.66 -4.30
C VAL A 9 -41.72 -20.20 -4.57
N VAL A 10 -41.34 -19.49 -3.51
CA VAL A 10 -40.59 -18.25 -3.64
C VAL A 10 -39.13 -18.67 -3.83
N LEU A 11 -38.66 -18.65 -5.08
CA LEU A 11 -37.24 -18.75 -5.41
C LEU A 11 -36.55 -17.46 -4.92
N GLY A 12 -36.21 -17.42 -3.64
CA GLY A 12 -35.30 -16.41 -3.10
C GLY A 12 -33.91 -16.68 -3.64
N ALA A 13 -33.41 -15.82 -4.53
CA ALA A 13 -32.03 -15.84 -4.97
C ALA A 13 -31.12 -15.66 -3.74
N LEU A 14 -30.47 -16.74 -3.29
CA LEU A 14 -29.32 -16.64 -2.41
C LEU A 14 -28.18 -16.04 -3.24
N ALA A 15 -28.08 -14.71 -3.24
CA ALA A 15 -26.83 -14.07 -3.57
C ALA A 15 -25.80 -14.53 -2.52
N PRO A 16 -24.64 -15.09 -2.91
CA PRO A 16 -23.59 -15.34 -1.94
C PRO A 16 -23.19 -13.99 -1.36
N ALA A 17 -23.49 -13.78 -0.07
CA ALA A 17 -22.85 -12.72 0.69
C ALA A 17 -21.35 -13.06 0.66
N ALA A 18 -20.59 -12.36 -0.19
CA ALA A 18 -19.15 -12.43 -0.15
C ALA A 18 -18.76 -12.02 1.27
N ALA A 19 -18.37 -13.00 2.08
CA ALA A 19 -17.81 -12.75 3.38
C ALA A 19 -16.51 -11.96 3.12
N LEU A 20 -16.59 -10.64 3.22
CA LEU A 20 -15.44 -9.76 3.31
C LEU A 20 -14.80 -10.05 4.67
N ALA A 21 -14.10 -11.18 4.78
CA ALA A 21 -13.08 -11.36 5.78
C ALA A 21 -12.00 -10.32 5.45
N GLY A 22 -12.21 -9.09 5.89
CA GLY A 22 -11.32 -7.98 5.62
C GLY A 22 -9.92 -8.33 6.13
N GLY A 23 -8.94 -8.34 5.22
CA GLY A 23 -7.55 -8.56 5.59
C GLY A 23 -6.88 -7.28 6.09
N TRP A 24 -5.64 -7.40 6.56
CA TRP A 24 -4.72 -6.28 6.70
C TRP A 24 -3.39 -6.57 6.02
N ALA A 25 -2.70 -5.52 5.61
CA ALA A 25 -1.34 -5.61 5.08
C ALA A 25 -0.32 -4.95 6.00
N THR A 26 0.89 -5.49 5.98
CA THR A 26 2.11 -4.84 6.50
C THR A 26 3.08 -4.59 5.37
N VAL A 27 3.98 -3.64 5.59
CA VAL A 27 5.03 -3.29 4.63
C VAL A 27 6.38 -3.33 5.33
N LYS A 28 7.30 -4.17 4.85
CA LYS A 28 8.72 -4.15 5.23
C LYS A 28 9.51 -3.38 4.18
N LEU A 29 10.52 -2.63 4.61
CA LEU A 29 11.35 -1.81 3.75
C LEU A 29 12.77 -2.35 3.70
N SER A 30 13.38 -2.40 2.51
CA SER A 30 14.80 -2.75 2.39
C SER A 30 15.74 -1.67 2.93
N SER A 31 15.29 -0.43 3.01
CA SER A 31 16.02 0.70 3.58
C SER A 31 15.05 1.81 4.01
N THR A 32 15.56 2.82 4.70
CA THR A 32 14.83 4.07 4.99
C THR A 32 15.42 5.20 4.14
N PRO A 33 14.73 6.35 3.99
CA PRO A 33 15.28 7.48 3.22
C PRO A 33 16.45 8.20 3.91
N ALA A 34 16.89 7.74 5.09
CA ALA A 34 18.01 8.34 5.80
C ALA A 34 19.30 8.34 4.94
N GLY A 35 20.00 9.47 4.92
CA GLY A 35 21.21 9.65 4.11
C GLY A 35 20.95 10.05 2.65
N THR A 36 19.68 10.15 2.21
CA THR A 36 19.36 10.60 0.86
C THR A 36 19.61 12.09 0.70
N GLN A 37 20.28 12.47 -0.39
CA GLN A 37 20.46 13.87 -0.80
C GLN A 37 19.26 14.35 -1.65
N ALA A 38 18.98 15.64 -1.61
CA ALA A 38 17.97 16.25 -2.46
C ALA A 38 18.26 16.00 -3.95
N GLY A 39 17.23 15.67 -4.73
CA GLY A 39 17.37 15.31 -6.15
C GLY A 39 17.90 13.89 -6.42
N ALA A 40 18.62 13.27 -5.48
CA ALA A 40 19.07 11.89 -5.60
C ALA A 40 17.91 10.91 -5.34
N PRO A 41 17.84 9.79 -6.08
CA PRO A 41 16.82 8.78 -5.87
C PRO A 41 17.12 7.91 -4.65
N TRP A 42 16.19 7.86 -3.71
CA TRP A 42 16.09 6.75 -2.77
C TRP A 42 15.33 5.60 -3.44
N VAL A 43 16.04 4.50 -3.69
CA VAL A 43 15.46 3.27 -4.26
C VAL A 43 15.19 2.28 -3.13
N VAL A 44 13.93 1.86 -3.00
CA VAL A 44 13.49 0.99 -1.91
C VAL A 44 12.61 -0.13 -2.43
N ASP A 45 12.79 -1.32 -1.84
CA ASP A 45 11.91 -2.46 -2.02
C ASP A 45 10.93 -2.54 -0.84
N LEU A 46 9.66 -2.73 -1.18
CA LEU A 46 8.51 -2.78 -0.30
C LEU A 46 7.99 -4.21 -0.33
N THR A 47 8.22 -4.98 0.73
CA THR A 47 7.62 -6.31 0.88
C THR A 47 6.26 -6.15 1.56
N VAL A 48 5.19 -6.32 0.80
CA VAL A 48 3.80 -6.24 1.26
C VAL A 48 3.32 -7.63 1.63
N LEU A 49 2.90 -7.80 2.89
CA LEU A 49 2.45 -9.07 3.43
C LEU A 49 1.04 -8.95 4.00
N GLN A 50 0.12 -9.80 3.54
CA GLN A 50 -1.17 -9.99 4.18
C GLN A 50 -0.98 -10.72 5.51
N HIS A 51 -1.60 -10.18 6.56
CA HIS A 51 -1.50 -10.69 7.93
C HIS A 51 -0.05 -10.86 8.43
N GLY A 52 0.91 -10.15 7.82
CA GLY A 52 2.33 -10.19 8.20
C GLY A 52 3.11 -11.40 7.70
N VAL A 53 2.48 -12.32 6.98
CA VAL A 53 3.09 -13.60 6.58
C VAL A 53 2.99 -13.90 5.09
N THR A 54 1.83 -13.70 4.47
CA THR A 54 1.61 -14.11 3.08
C THR A 54 1.95 -12.96 2.13
N PRO A 55 2.85 -13.13 1.14
CA PRO A 55 3.10 -12.13 0.11
C PRO A 55 1.81 -11.69 -0.59
N LEU A 56 1.63 -10.38 -0.75
CA LEU A 56 0.43 -9.82 -1.36
C LEU A 56 0.74 -9.30 -2.78
N ALA A 57 0.32 -10.08 -3.79
CA ALA A 57 0.44 -9.72 -5.20
C ALA A 57 -0.70 -8.79 -5.66
N GLY A 58 -0.50 -8.13 -6.81
CA GLY A 58 -1.55 -7.38 -7.50
C GLY A 58 -1.97 -6.05 -6.86
N VAL A 59 -1.28 -5.59 -5.81
CA VAL A 59 -1.57 -4.30 -5.18
C VAL A 59 -0.74 -3.17 -5.77
N GLU A 60 -1.17 -1.93 -5.55
CA GLU A 60 -0.46 -0.72 -6.00
C GLU A 60 0.04 0.14 -4.83
N PRO A 61 1.11 -0.28 -4.13
CA PRO A 61 1.64 0.48 -3.02
C PRO A 61 2.26 1.80 -3.51
N ARG A 62 2.14 2.86 -2.68
CA ARG A 62 2.62 4.21 -3.01
C ARG A 62 3.38 4.82 -1.86
N VAL A 63 4.60 5.29 -2.13
CA VAL A 63 5.37 6.12 -1.19
C VAL A 63 4.96 7.57 -1.35
N ARG A 64 4.59 8.23 -0.26
CA ARG A 64 4.19 9.64 -0.24
C ARG A 64 5.16 10.44 0.60
N ILE A 65 5.56 11.61 0.12
CA ILE A 65 6.43 12.55 0.83
C ILE A 65 5.75 13.92 0.88
N ALA A 66 5.93 14.64 1.98
CA ALA A 66 5.41 15.98 2.15
C ALA A 66 6.34 16.90 2.98
N GLN A 67 6.45 18.16 2.57
CA GLN A 67 7.14 19.24 3.28
C GLN A 67 6.49 20.59 2.95
N GLY A 68 5.79 21.18 3.91
CA GLY A 68 4.99 22.38 3.68
C GLY A 68 3.91 22.13 2.64
N THR A 69 3.86 22.96 1.60
CA THR A 69 2.93 22.83 0.46
C THR A 69 3.38 21.82 -0.59
N ILE A 70 4.61 21.27 -0.49
CA ILE A 70 5.11 20.30 -1.48
C ILE A 70 4.71 18.90 -1.05
N ALA A 71 3.95 18.21 -1.90
CA ALA A 71 3.63 16.80 -1.77
C ALA A 71 3.92 16.04 -3.08
N ARG A 72 4.44 14.81 -2.94
CA ARG A 72 4.69 13.89 -4.07
C ARG A 72 4.27 12.47 -3.69
N SER A 73 3.84 11.70 -4.69
CA SER A 73 3.40 10.31 -4.56
C SER A 73 4.08 9.48 -5.63
N PHE A 74 4.75 8.40 -5.24
CA PHE A 74 5.54 7.53 -6.10
C PHE A 74 4.94 6.14 -6.07
N LEU A 75 4.52 5.65 -7.25
CA LEU A 75 4.05 4.27 -7.40
C LEU A 75 5.23 3.31 -7.26
N ALA A 76 5.07 2.28 -6.44
CA ALA A 76 5.98 1.17 -6.38
C ALA A 76 5.55 0.09 -7.38
N ARG A 77 6.44 -0.29 -8.28
CA ARG A 77 6.14 -1.26 -9.35
C ARG A 77 6.47 -2.68 -8.90
N PRO A 78 5.69 -3.70 -9.34
CA PRO A 78 6.01 -5.09 -9.05
C PRO A 78 7.43 -5.46 -9.48
N THR A 79 8.08 -6.32 -8.69
CA THR A 79 9.36 -6.94 -9.05
C THR A 79 9.15 -8.39 -9.52
N LYS A 80 10.23 -9.16 -9.70
CA LYS A 80 10.17 -10.59 -9.97
C LYS A 80 9.81 -11.44 -8.74
N VAL A 81 9.86 -10.86 -7.54
CA VAL A 81 9.52 -11.54 -6.29
C VAL A 81 8.10 -11.14 -5.88
N GLU A 82 7.26 -12.14 -5.64
CA GLU A 82 5.86 -11.92 -5.26
C GLU A 82 5.77 -11.10 -3.97
N GLY A 83 4.82 -10.16 -3.94
CA GLY A 83 4.64 -9.23 -2.81
C GLY A 83 5.75 -8.20 -2.66
N VAL A 84 6.78 -8.18 -3.52
CA VAL A 84 7.86 -7.18 -3.47
C VAL A 84 7.69 -6.16 -4.60
N TYR A 85 7.63 -4.89 -4.21
CA TYR A 85 7.45 -3.75 -5.11
C TYR A 85 8.59 -2.75 -4.95
N ARG A 86 9.08 -2.19 -6.06
CA ARG A 86 10.19 -1.22 -6.06
C ARG A 86 9.69 0.18 -6.32
N ALA A 87 10.03 1.10 -5.41
CA ALA A 87 9.81 2.54 -5.59
C ALA A 87 11.14 3.27 -5.82
N ARG A 88 11.09 4.29 -6.67
CA ARG A 88 12.16 5.28 -6.85
C ARG A 88 11.64 6.64 -6.41
N VAL A 89 12.06 7.08 -5.23
CA VAL A 89 11.55 8.28 -4.56
C VAL A 89 12.60 9.38 -4.66
N VAL A 90 12.19 10.57 -5.07
CA VAL A 90 13.09 11.74 -5.15
C VAL A 90 12.55 12.84 -4.26
N PHE A 91 13.37 13.30 -3.32
CA PHE A 91 13.07 14.47 -2.49
C PHE A 91 13.49 15.74 -3.25
N PRO A 92 12.57 16.64 -3.63
CA PRO A 92 12.91 17.77 -4.51
C PRO A 92 13.89 18.79 -3.91
N ARG A 93 13.94 18.89 -2.58
CA ARG A 93 14.81 19.83 -1.86
C ARG A 93 15.21 19.28 -0.50
N ALA A 94 16.28 19.85 0.06
CA ALA A 94 16.77 19.50 1.39
C ALA A 94 15.79 19.89 2.50
N GLY A 95 16.00 19.33 3.69
CA GLY A 95 15.25 19.64 4.90
C GLY A 95 14.49 18.44 5.45
N THR A 96 13.57 18.70 6.38
CA THR A 96 12.79 17.65 7.05
C THR A 96 11.54 17.33 6.26
N TRP A 97 11.32 16.05 5.97
CA TRP A 97 10.18 15.54 5.23
C TRP A 97 9.35 14.57 6.06
N ARG A 98 8.03 14.72 6.01
CA ARG A 98 7.10 13.67 6.41
C ARG A 98 6.98 12.67 5.28
N TRP A 99 6.86 11.39 5.61
CA TRP A 99 6.66 10.35 4.62
C TRP A 99 5.81 9.20 5.16
N SER A 100 5.11 8.56 4.23
CA SER A 100 4.20 7.45 4.52
C SER A 100 4.08 6.53 3.31
N ILE A 101 3.54 5.33 3.53
CA ILE A 101 3.31 4.35 2.49
C ILE A 101 1.85 3.92 2.54
N TRP A 102 1.12 4.14 1.44
CA TRP A 102 -0.14 3.42 1.21
C TRP A 102 0.21 2.01 0.74
N ASP A 103 -0.32 0.98 1.41
CA ASP A 103 0.03 -0.41 1.12
C ASP A 103 -0.68 -0.99 -0.11
N GLY A 104 -1.58 -0.25 -0.73
CA GLY A 104 -2.33 -0.72 -1.89
C GLY A 104 -3.53 -1.60 -1.54
N PHE A 105 -3.83 -1.78 -0.24
CA PHE A 105 -4.83 -2.72 0.23
C PHE A 105 -5.74 -2.14 1.31
N THR A 106 -5.19 -1.77 2.48
CA THR A 106 -6.00 -1.47 3.67
C THR A 106 -5.61 -0.19 4.39
N ARG A 107 -4.33 0.17 4.45
CA ARG A 107 -3.89 1.28 5.33
C ARG A 107 -2.69 2.05 4.81
N THR A 108 -2.54 3.24 5.40
CA THR A 108 -1.33 4.06 5.25
C THR A 108 -0.42 3.86 6.47
N HIS A 109 0.81 3.45 6.23
CA HIS A 109 1.87 3.31 7.23
C HIS A 109 2.65 4.62 7.31
N THR A 110 2.64 5.28 8.48
CA THR A 110 3.33 6.57 8.68
C THR A 110 4.60 6.36 9.49
N TYR A 111 5.69 7.01 9.08
CA TYR A 111 7.00 6.85 9.68
C TYR A 111 7.49 8.15 10.32
N LYS A 112 8.54 8.04 11.13
CA LYS A 112 9.25 9.21 11.65
C LYS A 112 9.77 10.06 10.49
N ALA A 113 9.64 11.38 10.62
CA ALA A 113 10.15 12.31 9.63
C ALA A 113 11.65 12.11 9.37
N VAL A 114 12.07 12.30 8.12
CA VAL A 114 13.45 12.12 7.67
C VAL A 114 14.09 13.46 7.36
N ARG A 115 15.38 13.62 7.66
CA ARG A 115 16.17 14.76 7.22
C ARG A 115 16.92 14.40 5.94
N VAL A 116 16.69 15.19 4.89
CA VAL A 116 17.34 15.11 3.58
C VAL A 116 18.39 16.21 3.50
N THR A 117 19.60 15.87 3.07
CA THR A 117 20.70 16.81 2.94
C THR A 117 20.71 17.49 1.57
N PRO A 118 21.33 18.67 1.43
CA PRO A 118 21.59 19.26 0.12
C PRO A 118 22.41 18.32 -0.76
N ASN A 119 22.18 18.37 -2.07
CA ASN A 119 23.14 17.82 -3.01
C ASN A 119 24.38 18.73 -3.02
N ALA A 120 25.58 18.15 -2.99
CA ALA A 120 26.77 18.91 -3.28
C ALA A 120 26.74 19.18 -4.80
N ALA A 121 26.46 20.42 -5.18
CA ALA A 121 26.48 20.85 -6.57
C ALA A 121 27.91 20.79 -7.13
#